data_AF-A0A2U1KIN4-F1
#
_entry.id   AF-A0A2U1KIN4-F1
#
_cell.length_a   1.000
_cell.length_b   1.000
_cell.length_c   1.000
_cell.angle_alpha   90.00
_cell.angle_beta   90.00
_cell.angle_gamma   90.00
#
_symmetry.space_group_name_H-M   'P 1'
#
loop_
_entity.id
_entity.type
_entity.pdbx_description
1 polymer ?
#
loop_
_entity_poly.entity_id
_entity_poly.type
_entity_poly.pdbx_seq_one_letter_code
_entity_poly.pdbx_strand_id
1 'polypeptide(L)'
;MGVFDSFVPPVVSAFDEWASGSGYFTFSRVADIVTSDLKISFQRMSHGDRDFNGTGGALAHAFAPTNGTLHFDADENWSLGPGPVANAIDFKSVALHEIGHLLGLGHSQYRDAVMWESISRGTVKDKLTSDDIQGIKVLYGLN
;
A
#
# COMPACT_ATOMS: atom_id res chain seq x y z
N MET A 1 18.49 3.95 15.09
CA MET A 1 17.57 3.65 13.97
C MET A 1 16.19 4.05 14.46
N GLY A 2 15.56 5.03 13.80
CA GLY A 2 14.29 5.57 14.26
C GLY A 2 13.16 4.57 14.03
N VAL A 3 12.06 4.67 14.79
CA VAL A 3 10.89 3.79 14.63
C VAL A 3 10.32 3.81 13.20
N PHE A 4 10.52 4.89 12.45
CA PHE A 4 10.09 4.99 11.05
C PHE A 4 10.97 4.21 10.06
N ASP A 5 12.23 3.95 10.39
CA ASP A 5 13.14 3.24 9.48
C ASP A 5 12.73 1.78 9.29
N SER A 6 12.04 1.17 10.27
CA SER A 6 11.57 -0.21 10.18
C SER A 6 10.40 -0.40 9.22
N PHE A 7 9.69 0.68 8.85
CA PHE A 7 8.59 0.64 7.88
C PHE A 7 9.07 0.78 6.44
N VAL A 8 10.29 1.26 6.21
CA VAL A 8 10.82 1.42 4.84
C VAL A 8 10.95 0.07 4.12
N PRO A 9 11.57 -0.98 4.71
CA PRO A 9 11.73 -2.26 4.00
C PRO A 9 10.42 -2.87 3.47
N PRO A 10 9.31 -2.95 4.22
CA PRO A 10 8.06 -3.48 3.66
C PRO A 10 7.44 -2.60 2.57
N VAL A 11 7.58 -1.26 2.63
CA VAL A 11 7.16 -0.38 1.52
C VAL A 11 7.98 -0.65 0.26
N VAL A 12 9.31 -0.74 0.39
CA VAL A 12 10.20 -1.06 -0.74
C VAL A 12 9.82 -2.41 -1.34
N SER A 13 9.63 -3.43 -0.49
CA SER A 13 9.19 -4.75 -0.97
C SER A 13 7.84 -4.69 -1.69
N ALA A 14 6.90 -3.84 -1.27
CA ALA A 14 5.62 -3.70 -1.94
C ALA A 14 5.76 -3.02 -3.33
N PHE A 15 6.61 -2.00 -3.46
CA PHE A 15 6.95 -1.44 -4.77
C PHE A 15 7.65 -2.45 -5.68
N ASP A 16 8.55 -3.28 -5.13
CA ASP A 16 9.24 -4.32 -5.88
C ASP A 16 8.27 -5.37 -6.45
N GLU A 17 7.23 -5.74 -5.70
CA GLU A 17 6.17 -6.64 -6.20
C GLU A 17 5.42 -6.02 -7.40
N TRP A 18 5.07 -4.73 -7.35
CA TRP A 18 4.43 -4.05 -8.48
C TRP A 18 5.37 -3.87 -9.68
N ALA A 19 6.63 -3.55 -9.45
CA ALA A 19 7.64 -3.46 -10.51
C ALA A 19 7.81 -4.81 -11.21
N SER A 20 7.98 -5.89 -10.44
CA SER A 20 8.12 -7.25 -10.95
C SER A 20 6.86 -7.75 -11.65
N GLY A 21 5.70 -7.58 -11.02
CA GLY A 21 4.42 -8.09 -11.53
C GLY A 21 3.93 -7.37 -12.78
N SER A 22 4.18 -6.06 -12.90
CA SER A 22 3.86 -5.31 -14.12
C SER A 22 4.88 -5.53 -15.23
N GLY A 23 6.17 -5.69 -14.88
CA GLY A 23 7.28 -5.67 -15.83
C GLY A 23 7.46 -4.32 -16.54
N TYR A 24 6.79 -3.26 -16.07
CA TYR A 24 6.73 -1.96 -16.71
C TYR A 24 7.23 -0.84 -15.80
N PHE A 25 6.80 -0.83 -14.54
CA PHE A 25 7.22 0.20 -13.61
C PHE A 25 8.63 -0.04 -13.07
N THR A 26 9.30 1.07 -12.79
CA THR A 26 10.47 1.10 -11.91
C THR A 26 10.22 2.14 -10.83
N PHE A 27 10.72 1.89 -9.63
CA PHE A 27 10.58 2.80 -8.51
C PHE A 27 11.94 3.12 -7.92
N SER A 28 12.12 4.35 -7.46
CA SER A 28 13.33 4.74 -6.74
C SER A 28 12.95 5.59 -5.53
N ARG A 29 13.58 5.29 -4.39
CA ARG A 29 13.40 6.09 -3.19
C ARG A 29 14.29 7.33 -3.30
N VAL A 30 13.68 8.50 -3.17
CA VAL A 30 14.38 9.79 -3.14
C VAL A 30 14.23 10.44 -1.77
N ALA A 31 15.18 11.30 -1.41
CA ALA A 31 15.11 12.07 -0.16
C ALA A 31 14.27 13.35 -0.30
N ASP A 32 14.14 13.87 -1.52
CA ASP A 32 13.41 15.11 -1.78
C ASP A 32 11.90 14.84 -1.90
N ILE A 33 11.16 15.23 -0.87
CA ILE A 33 9.70 15.10 -0.79
C ILE A 33 8.97 16.14 -1.66
N VAL A 34 9.63 17.21 -2.10
CA VAL A 34 9.03 18.26 -2.92
C VAL A 34 8.86 17.75 -4.34
N THR A 35 9.91 17.15 -4.89
CA THR A 35 9.96 16.69 -6.28
C THR A 35 9.56 15.23 -6.48
N SER A 36 9.30 14.46 -5.42
CA SER A 36 8.90 13.06 -5.55
C SER A 36 7.48 12.93 -6.11
N ASP A 37 7.28 11.98 -7.03
CA ASP A 37 5.97 11.69 -7.62
C ASP A 37 5.01 11.07 -6.59
N LEU A 38 5.53 10.19 -5.73
CA LEU A 38 4.78 9.49 -4.71
C LEU A 38 5.26 9.90 -3.32
N LYS A 39 4.32 10.20 -2.42
CA LYS A 39 4.57 10.74 -1.08
C LYS A 39 3.86 9.86 -0.06
N ILE A 40 4.66 9.24 0.80
CA ILE A 40 4.20 8.26 1.78
C ILE A 40 4.45 8.82 3.18
N SER A 41 3.40 8.89 3.99
CA SER A 41 3.52 9.36 5.37
C SER A 41 2.55 8.64 6.31
N PHE A 42 2.80 8.79 7.61
CA PHE A 42 1.89 8.36 8.67
C PHE A 42 1.10 9.56 9.16
N GLN A 43 -0.21 9.41 9.23
CA GLN A 43 -1.12 10.46 9.70
C GLN A 43 -2.02 9.92 10.82
N ARG A 44 -2.69 10.82 11.54
CA ARG A 44 -3.64 10.46 12.60
C ARG A 44 -4.87 11.34 12.49
N MET A 45 -6.03 10.78 12.78
CA MET A 45 -7.28 11.51 12.91
C MET A 45 -7.47 12.51 11.76
N SER A 46 -7.75 13.79 12.06
CA SER A 46 -7.80 14.83 11.04
C SER A 46 -6.42 15.33 10.63
N HIS A 47 -6.16 15.29 9.33
CA HIS A 47 -4.83 15.59 8.76
C HIS A 47 -4.87 16.31 7.40
N GLY A 48 -6.01 16.95 7.10
CA GLY A 48 -6.12 17.89 5.97
C GLY A 48 -6.62 17.29 4.64
N ASP A 49 -6.95 15.99 4.62
CA ASP A 49 -7.63 15.34 3.50
C ASP A 49 -8.78 14.41 3.94
N ARG A 50 -8.63 13.08 3.83
CA ARG A 50 -9.61 12.10 4.30
C ARG A 50 -9.24 11.68 5.71
N ASP A 51 -9.99 12.16 6.70
CA ASP A 51 -9.67 11.90 8.09
C ASP A 51 -9.68 10.39 8.43
N PHE A 52 -8.73 9.98 9.27
CA PHE A 52 -8.77 8.67 9.93
C PHE A 52 -9.69 8.71 11.16
N ASN A 53 -10.15 7.53 11.56
CA ASN A 53 -11.06 7.35 12.71
C ASN A 53 -10.37 6.69 13.92
N GLY A 54 -9.04 6.52 13.86
CA GLY A 54 -8.26 5.77 14.84
C GLY A 54 -8.41 4.26 14.67
N THR A 55 -7.90 3.50 15.65
CA THR A 55 -7.77 2.04 15.59
C THR A 55 -9.07 1.32 15.17
N GLY A 56 -8.96 0.46 14.16
CA GLY A 56 -10.06 -0.34 13.62
C GLY A 56 -10.88 0.36 12.54
N GLY A 57 -10.53 1.61 12.19
CA GLY A 57 -11.09 2.36 11.08
C GLY A 57 -10.42 2.05 9.74
N ALA A 58 -10.26 3.08 8.91
CA ALA A 58 -9.49 2.98 7.67
C ALA A 58 -8.00 2.79 8.02
N LEU A 59 -7.39 1.73 7.48
CA LEU A 59 -5.99 1.38 7.77
C LEU A 59 -5.00 2.34 7.09
N ALA A 60 -5.38 2.83 5.91
CA ALA A 60 -4.64 3.73 5.07
C ALA A 60 -5.59 4.32 4.01
N HIS A 61 -5.09 5.29 3.25
CA HIS A 61 -5.67 5.65 1.97
C HIS A 61 -4.59 6.12 1.00
N ALA A 62 -4.85 5.91 -0.29
CA ALA A 62 -4.10 6.50 -1.38
C ALA A 62 -5.01 7.23 -2.37
N PHE A 63 -4.43 8.20 -3.06
CA PHE A 63 -5.11 8.94 -4.11
C PHE A 63 -4.61 8.48 -5.48
N ALA A 64 -5.56 8.19 -6.37
CA ALA A 64 -5.25 7.81 -7.75
C ALA A 64 -4.37 8.86 -8.46
N PRO A 65 -3.64 8.45 -9.52
CA PRO A 65 -2.86 9.38 -10.33
C PRO A 65 -3.67 10.61 -10.77
N THR A 66 -3.08 11.82 -10.78
CA THR A 66 -1.65 12.12 -10.58
C THR A 66 -1.33 12.66 -9.17
N ASN A 67 -2.17 12.41 -8.15
CA ASN A 67 -1.98 13.02 -6.84
C ASN A 67 -0.74 12.49 -6.09
N GLY A 68 -0.55 11.16 -6.08
CA GLY A 68 0.65 10.53 -5.55
C GLY A 68 0.74 10.43 -4.02
N THR A 69 -0.29 10.83 -3.28
CA THR A 69 -0.29 10.76 -1.81
C THR A 69 -0.81 9.42 -1.31
N LEU A 70 -0.09 8.83 -0.36
CA LEU A 70 -0.49 7.66 0.43
C LEU A 70 -0.27 7.96 1.92
N HIS A 71 -1.33 7.84 2.72
CA HIS A 71 -1.28 7.95 4.16
C HIS A 71 -1.58 6.61 4.83
N PHE A 72 -0.76 6.23 5.81
CA PHE A 72 -1.06 5.13 6.73
C PHE A 72 -1.61 5.70 8.04
N ASP A 73 -2.61 5.04 8.64
CA ASP A 73 -3.08 5.39 9.97
C ASP A 73 -2.03 4.98 11.01
N ALA A 74 -1.50 5.96 11.74
CA ALA A 74 -0.48 5.76 12.76
C ALA A 74 -1.04 5.22 14.08
N ASP A 75 -2.35 5.02 14.19
CA ASP A 75 -3.03 4.46 15.36
C ASP A 75 -3.32 2.95 15.23
N GLU A 76 -2.95 2.32 14.09
CA GLU A 76 -3.11 0.89 13.90
C GLU A 76 -2.00 0.04 14.53
N ASN A 77 -2.37 -1.19 14.91
CA ASN A 77 -1.45 -2.20 15.41
C ASN A 77 -0.73 -2.90 14.24
N TRP A 78 0.34 -2.29 13.75
CA TRP A 78 1.11 -2.77 12.60
C TRP A 78 2.05 -3.94 12.95
N SER A 79 2.00 -5.00 12.14
CA SER A 79 3.02 -6.04 12.09
C SER A 79 3.97 -5.78 10.93
N LEU A 80 5.28 -5.82 11.22
CA LEU A 80 6.37 -5.70 10.24
C LEU A 80 7.12 -7.02 10.02
N GLY A 81 6.83 -8.02 10.85
CA GLY A 81 7.48 -9.33 10.81
C GLY A 81 6.92 -10.22 9.70
N PRO A 82 7.62 -11.32 9.37
CA PRO A 82 7.15 -12.27 8.38
C PRO A 82 5.90 -13.00 8.87
N GLY A 83 4.87 -13.04 8.03
CA GLY A 83 3.68 -13.87 8.25
C GLY A 83 2.62 -13.25 9.18
N PRO A 84 1.49 -13.94 9.34
CA PRO A 84 0.35 -13.42 10.08
C PRO A 84 0.63 -13.33 11.59
N VAL A 85 0.29 -12.18 12.17
CA VAL A 85 0.36 -11.94 13.62
C VAL A 85 -1.06 -11.70 14.15
N ALA A 86 -1.48 -12.50 15.13
CA ALA A 86 -2.81 -12.39 15.71
C ALA A 86 -3.08 -10.97 16.24
N ASN A 87 -4.27 -10.44 15.95
CA ASN A 87 -4.72 -9.08 16.33
C ASN A 87 -3.91 -7.90 15.75
N ALA A 88 -2.93 -8.15 14.87
CA ALA A 88 -2.18 -7.12 14.15
C ALA A 88 -2.55 -7.07 12.67
N ILE A 89 -2.31 -5.92 12.05
CA ILE A 89 -2.49 -5.70 10.61
C ILE A 89 -1.11 -5.85 9.95
N ASP A 90 -0.99 -6.70 8.94
CA ASP A 90 0.24 -6.82 8.18
C ASP A 90 0.49 -5.55 7.35
N PHE A 91 1.58 -4.86 7.66
CA PHE A 91 1.87 -3.56 7.06
C PHE A 91 2.18 -3.66 5.56
N LYS A 92 2.91 -4.70 5.14
CA LYS A 92 3.24 -4.90 3.73
C LYS A 92 1.97 -5.13 2.90
N SER A 93 1.01 -5.88 3.43
CA SER A 93 -0.28 -6.14 2.75
C SER A 93 -1.04 -4.85 2.46
N VAL A 94 -1.11 -3.94 3.45
CA VAL A 94 -1.75 -2.63 3.25
C VAL A 94 -0.94 -1.77 2.29
N ALA A 95 0.39 -1.70 2.45
CA ALA A 95 1.24 -0.95 1.52
C ALA A 95 1.09 -1.43 0.07
N LEU A 96 1.05 -2.75 -0.15
CA LEU A 96 0.89 -3.34 -1.48
C LEU A 96 -0.47 -2.98 -2.10
N HIS A 97 -1.54 -3.00 -1.30
CA HIS A 97 -2.87 -2.56 -1.71
C HIS A 97 -2.91 -1.08 -2.10
N GLU A 98 -2.45 -0.19 -1.22
CA GLU A 98 -2.51 1.25 -1.45
C GLU A 98 -1.60 1.71 -2.60
N ILE A 99 -0.47 1.03 -2.83
CA ILE A 99 0.34 1.28 -4.03
C ILE A 99 -0.43 0.94 -5.30
N GLY A 100 -1.29 -0.09 -5.30
CA GLY A 100 -2.18 -0.35 -6.44
C GLY A 100 -3.09 0.83 -6.76
N HIS A 101 -3.62 1.50 -5.73
CA HIS A 101 -4.37 2.76 -5.89
C HIS A 101 -3.50 3.92 -6.39
N LEU A 102 -2.26 4.07 -5.89
CA LEU A 102 -1.31 5.04 -6.43
C LEU A 102 -1.02 4.81 -7.92
N LEU A 103 -1.12 3.57 -8.39
CA LEU A 103 -0.98 3.20 -9.80
C LEU A 103 -2.32 3.26 -10.57
N GLY A 104 -3.42 3.61 -9.92
CA GLY A 104 -4.72 3.86 -10.55
C GLY A 104 -5.67 2.66 -10.59
N LEU A 105 -5.34 1.55 -9.93
CA LEU A 105 -6.28 0.44 -9.78
C LEU A 105 -7.40 0.80 -8.80
N GLY A 106 -8.60 0.28 -9.06
CA GLY A 106 -9.70 0.24 -8.10
C GLY A 106 -9.69 -1.05 -7.29
N HIS A 107 -10.71 -1.23 -6.44
CA HIS A 107 -10.87 -2.49 -5.73
C HIS A 107 -11.22 -3.65 -6.68
N SER A 108 -10.69 -4.82 -6.37
CA SER A 108 -11.07 -6.09 -6.97
C SER A 108 -12.33 -6.65 -6.32
N GLN A 109 -13.10 -7.45 -7.08
CA GLN A 109 -14.20 -8.26 -6.57
C GLN A 109 -13.74 -9.61 -5.98
N TYR A 110 -12.48 -10.00 -6.21
CA TYR A 110 -11.93 -11.28 -5.78
C TYR A 110 -11.29 -11.14 -4.39
N ARG A 111 -11.78 -11.91 -3.42
CA ARG A 111 -11.37 -11.80 -2.01
C ARG A 111 -9.91 -12.15 -1.76
N ASP A 112 -9.31 -12.96 -2.61
CA ASP A 112 -7.91 -13.36 -2.55
C ASP A 112 -6.96 -12.32 -3.17
N ALA A 113 -7.46 -11.47 -4.09
CA ALA A 113 -6.69 -10.38 -4.70
C ALA A 113 -6.14 -9.40 -3.67
N VAL A 114 -4.98 -8.81 -3.97
CA VAL A 114 -4.40 -7.74 -3.14
C VAL A 114 -5.34 -6.55 -3.13
N MET A 115 -5.94 -6.22 -4.28
CA MET A 115 -6.87 -5.09 -4.40
C MET A 115 -8.27 -5.36 -3.82
N TRP A 116 -8.51 -6.45 -3.09
CA TRP A 116 -9.75 -6.63 -2.33
C TRP A 116 -9.89 -5.53 -1.24
N GLU A 117 -11.09 -4.98 -1.08
CA GLU A 117 -11.37 -3.78 -0.26
C GLU A 117 -11.08 -3.89 1.24
N SER A 118 -10.71 -5.07 1.75
CA SER A 118 -10.56 -5.30 3.19
C SER A 118 -9.39 -6.23 3.50
N ILE A 119 -8.60 -5.84 4.50
CA ILE A 119 -7.50 -6.65 5.05
C ILE A 119 -7.82 -6.96 6.51
N SER A 120 -7.92 -8.26 6.82
CA SER A 120 -8.26 -8.73 8.16
C SER A 120 -7.02 -8.82 9.04
N ARG A 121 -7.19 -8.55 10.35
CA ARG A 121 -6.16 -8.81 11.36
C ARG A 121 -5.72 -10.27 11.32
N GLY A 122 -4.42 -10.53 11.47
CA GLY A 122 -3.85 -11.88 11.44
C GLY A 122 -3.89 -12.55 10.07
N THR A 123 -3.99 -11.78 8.99
CA THR A 123 -3.87 -12.28 7.61
C THR A 123 -2.75 -11.55 6.87
N VAL A 124 -2.26 -12.16 5.79
CA VAL A 124 -1.20 -11.61 4.94
C VAL A 124 -1.61 -11.75 3.47
N LYS A 125 -1.36 -10.69 2.70
CA LYS A 125 -1.52 -10.56 1.24
C LYS A 125 -0.25 -9.88 0.68
N ASP A 126 0.86 -10.59 0.69
CA ASP A 126 2.19 -10.04 0.38
C ASP A 126 2.66 -10.31 -1.06
N LYS A 127 1.78 -10.89 -1.89
CA LYS A 127 2.02 -11.26 -3.28
C LYS A 127 0.84 -10.86 -4.16
N LEU A 128 1.14 -10.28 -5.32
CA LEU A 128 0.14 -9.97 -6.33
C LEU A 128 -0.48 -11.26 -6.87
N THR A 129 -1.80 -11.22 -7.08
CA THR A 129 -2.52 -12.30 -7.74
C THR A 129 -2.56 -12.09 -9.26
N SER A 130 -3.09 -13.07 -9.99
CA SER A 130 -3.30 -12.93 -11.42
C SER A 130 -4.31 -11.82 -11.76
N ASP A 131 -5.29 -11.55 -10.89
CA ASP A 131 -6.24 -10.46 -11.08
C ASP A 131 -5.57 -9.09 -10.97
N ASP A 132 -4.74 -8.90 -9.95
CA ASP A 132 -3.98 -7.65 -9.73
C ASP A 132 -3.03 -7.37 -10.92
N ILE A 133 -2.31 -8.40 -11.38
CA ILE A 133 -1.38 -8.31 -12.52
C ILE A 133 -2.13 -8.02 -13.83
N GLN A 134 -3.25 -8.69 -14.09
CA GLN A 134 -4.03 -8.43 -15.30
C GLN A 134 -4.65 -7.03 -15.26
N GLY A 135 -5.16 -6.61 -14.10
CA GLY A 135 -5.70 -5.27 -13.91
C GLY A 135 -4.69 -4.18 -14.27
N ILE A 136 -3.47 -4.26 -13.74
CA ILE A 136 -2.43 -3.27 -14.05
C ILE A 136 -2.00 -3.32 -15.51
N LYS A 137 -1.89 -4.52 -16.10
CA LYS A 137 -1.54 -4.66 -17.52
C LYS A 137 -2.59 -4.03 -18.43
N VAL A 138 -3.87 -4.28 -18.18
CA VAL A 138 -4.97 -3.69 -18.97
C VAL A 138 -4.97 -2.17 -18.81
N LEU A 139 -4.83 -1.66 -17.60
CA LEU A 139 -4.86 -0.22 -17.32
C LEU A 139 -3.75 0.54 -18.07
N TYR A 140 -2.57 -0.07 -18.21
CA TYR A 140 -1.41 0.55 -18.88
C TYR A 140 -1.14 0.04 -20.30
N GLY A 141 -2.02 -0.79 -20.86
CA GLY A 141 -1.87 -1.33 -22.22
C GLY A 141 -0.64 -2.24 -22.40
N LEU A 142 -0.30 -3.01 -21.36
CA LEU A 142 0.85 -3.92 -21.34
C LEU A 142 0.44 -5.30 -21.85
N ASN A 143 1.29 -5.92 -22.67
CA ASN A 143 1.10 -7.29 -23.17
C ASN A 143 1.70 -8.34 -22.22
#